data_AF-A0A120GQ32-F1
#
_entry.id   AF-A0A120GQ32-F1
#
_cell.length_a   1.000
_cell.length_b   1.000
_cell.length_c   1.000
_cell.angle_alpha   90.00
_cell.angle_beta   90.00
_cell.angle_gamma   90.00
#
_symmetry.space_group_name_H-M   'P 1'
#
loop_
_entity.id
_entity.type
_entity.pdbx_description
1 polymer ?
#
loop_
_entity_poly.entity_id
_entity_poly.type
_entity_poly.pdbx_seq_one_letter_code
_entity_poly.pdbx_strand_id
1 'polypeptide(L)'
;MARKTDSERLQELEEKMEKMKAQKQQVESRIKQKERKERTKRLIEIGAIFEHHFEITSKEEAEKIAWGLKKVVTNRKEDLLKLSLEELKNQKEKELQKR
;
A
#
# COMPACT_ATOMS: atom_id res chain seq x y z
N MET A 1 34.34 -45.69 -4.41
CA MET A 1 33.73 -44.46 -3.84
C MET A 1 33.19 -44.80 -2.47
N ALA A 2 33.81 -44.30 -1.40
CA ALA A 2 33.38 -44.57 -0.04
C ALA A 2 31.96 -44.04 0.15
N ARG A 3 31.02 -44.90 0.56
CA ARG A 3 29.67 -44.46 0.95
C ARG A 3 29.84 -43.57 2.19
N LYS A 4 29.36 -42.33 2.13
CA LYS A 4 29.25 -41.46 3.30
C LYS A 4 28.62 -42.23 4.46
N THR A 5 29.20 -42.09 5.64
CA THR A 5 28.64 -42.68 6.86
C THR A 5 27.31 -42.01 7.16
N ASP A 6 26.42 -42.71 7.88
CA ASP A 6 25.09 -42.16 8.18
C ASP A 6 25.18 -40.89 9.05
N SER A 7 26.27 -40.70 9.80
CA SER A 7 26.57 -39.48 10.56
C SER A 7 26.91 -38.28 9.65
N GLU A 8 27.74 -38.47 8.62
CA GLU A 8 28.05 -37.40 7.64
C GLU A 8 26.79 -37.01 6.85
N ARG A 9 25.92 -37.98 6.53
CA ARG A 9 24.62 -37.69 5.91
C ARG A 9 23.72 -36.86 6.82
N LEU A 10 23.77 -37.09 8.13
CA LEU A 10 22.99 -36.34 9.11
C LEU A 10 23.46 -34.88 9.19
N GLN A 11 24.77 -34.65 9.27
CA GLN A 11 25.36 -33.30 9.27
C GLN A 11 25.04 -32.54 7.97
N GLU A 12 25.11 -33.20 6.81
CA GLU A 12 24.73 -32.57 5.54
C GLU A 12 23.25 -32.16 5.48
N LEU A 13 22.37 -32.92 6.13
CA LEU A 13 20.96 -32.57 6.24
C LEU A 13 20.75 -31.38 7.17
N GLU A 14 21.46 -31.31 8.29
CA GLU A 14 21.42 -30.17 9.22
C GLU A 14 21.91 -28.88 8.55
N GLU A 15 23.05 -28.91 7.87
CA GLU A 15 23.56 -27.74 7.13
C GLU A 15 22.58 -27.26 6.04
N LYS A 16 21.93 -28.21 5.34
CA LYS A 16 20.90 -27.87 4.34
C LYS A 16 19.68 -27.23 5.00
N MET A 17 19.24 -27.72 6.16
CA MET A 17 18.14 -27.13 6.91
C MET A 17 18.48 -25.71 7.38
N GLU A 18 19.69 -25.46 7.87
CA GLU A 18 20.12 -24.11 8.26
C GLU A 18 20.14 -23.15 7.07
N LYS A 19 20.70 -23.57 5.93
CA LYS A 19 20.69 -22.78 4.69
C LYS A 19 19.27 -22.48 4.24
N MET A 20 18.36 -23.45 4.29
CA MET A 20 16.94 -23.23 3.95
C MET A 20 16.24 -22.28 4.93
N LYS A 21 16.52 -22.36 6.24
CA LYS A 21 15.99 -21.42 7.23
C LYS A 21 16.45 -19.99 6.96
N ALA A 22 17.73 -19.80 6.66
CA ALA A 22 18.28 -18.49 6.31
C ALA A 22 17.64 -17.94 5.03
N GLN A 23 17.46 -18.77 4.00
CA GLN A 23 16.76 -18.39 2.77
C GLN A 23 15.30 -18.01 3.04
N LYS A 24 14.58 -18.77 3.87
CA LYS A 24 13.21 -18.46 4.27
C LYS A 24 13.12 -17.08 4.93
N GLN A 25 13.98 -16.80 5.91
CA GLN A 25 14.02 -15.50 6.58
C GLN A 25 14.35 -14.36 5.62
N GLN A 26 15.27 -14.57 4.68
CA GLN A 26 15.61 -13.58 3.66
C GLN A 26 14.42 -13.27 2.75
N VAL A 27 13.68 -14.30 2.32
CA VAL A 27 12.48 -14.15 1.49
C VAL A 27 11.37 -13.43 2.26
N GLU A 28 11.10 -13.80 3.50
CA GLU A 28 10.11 -13.10 4.35
C GLU A 28 10.45 -11.63 4.54
N SER A 29 11.73 -11.30 4.76
CA SER A 29 12.20 -9.92 4.87
C SER A 29 11.96 -9.13 3.59
N ARG A 30 12.24 -9.74 2.42
CA ARG A 30 11.99 -9.12 1.10
C ARG A 30 10.51 -8.85 0.87
N ILE A 31 9.63 -9.78 1.24
CA ILE A 31 8.18 -9.61 1.14
C ILE A 31 7.73 -8.43 2.01
N LYS A 32 8.11 -8.41 3.29
CA LYS A 32 7.77 -7.30 4.21
C LYS A 32 8.27 -5.95 3.71
N GLN A 33 9.48 -5.89 3.13
CA GLN A 33 10.00 -4.66 2.55
C GLN A 33 9.21 -4.21 1.32
N LYS A 34 8.81 -5.14 0.46
CA LYS A 34 7.99 -4.84 -0.72
C LYS A 34 6.63 -4.27 -0.31
N GLU A 35 5.95 -4.91 0.65
CA GLU A 35 4.67 -4.43 1.18
C GLU A 35 4.79 -3.03 1.80
N ARG A 36 5.87 -2.75 2.54
CA ARG A 36 6.12 -1.41 3.10
C ARG A 36 6.31 -0.36 2.00
N LYS A 37 7.07 -0.67 0.95
CA LYS A 37 7.30 0.24 -0.18
C LYS A 37 6.01 0.52 -0.92
N GLU A 38 5.22 -0.51 -1.22
CA GLU A 38 3.92 -0.37 -1.88
C GLU A 38 2.93 0.43 -1.04
N ARG A 39 2.86 0.16 0.27
CA ARG A 39 2.02 0.94 1.19
C ARG A 39 2.45 2.40 1.24
N THR A 40 3.75 2.67 1.33
CA THR A 40 4.28 4.04 1.39
C THR A 40 4.00 4.79 0.09
N LYS A 41 4.23 4.15 -1.06
CA LYS A 41 3.91 4.70 -2.37
C LYS A 41 2.43 5.08 -2.47
N ARG A 42 1.53 4.17 -2.07
CA ARG A 42 0.08 4.43 -2.06
C ARG A 42 -0.30 5.61 -1.16
N LEU A 43 0.29 5.70 0.04
CA LEU A 43 0.02 6.80 0.97
C LEU A 43 0.48 8.15 0.40
N ILE A 44 1.63 8.19 -0.26
CA ILE A 44 2.15 9.40 -0.92
C ILE A 44 1.24 9.81 -2.08
N GLU A 45 0.88 8.86 -2.96
CA GLU A 45 0.01 9.14 -4.10
C GLU A 45 -1.36 9.67 -3.66
N ILE A 46 -1.99 9.03 -2.66
CA ILE A 46 -3.26 9.49 -2.11
C ILE A 46 -3.09 10.85 -1.43
N GLY A 47 -2.04 11.03 -0.63
CA GLY A 47 -1.74 12.29 0.04
C GLY A 47 -1.60 13.44 -0.96
N ALA A 48 -0.83 13.24 -2.04
CA ALA A 48 -0.63 14.23 -3.09
C ALA A 48 -1.93 14.62 -3.81
N ILE A 49 -2.83 13.66 -4.06
CA ILE A 49 -4.15 13.94 -4.66
C ILE A 49 -4.97 14.85 -3.74
N PHE A 50 -4.99 14.56 -2.43
CA PHE A 50 -5.75 15.37 -1.48
C PHE A 50 -5.11 16.73 -1.23
N GLU A 51 -3.78 16.81 -1.15
CA GLU A 51 -3.04 18.07 -1.04
C GLU A 51 -3.31 18.97 -2.24
N HIS A 52 -3.28 18.44 -3.47
CA HIS A 52 -3.55 19.21 -4.69
C HIS A 52 -5.00 19.73 -4.77
N HIS A 53 -5.99 18.92 -4.34
CA HIS A 53 -7.39 19.28 -4.49
C HIS A 53 -8.00 20.08 -3.33
N PHE A 54 -7.44 19.93 -2.12
CA PHE A 54 -7.96 20.56 -0.91
C PHE A 54 -6.97 21.54 -0.28
N GLU A 55 -5.79 21.74 -0.89
CA GLU A 55 -4.73 22.66 -0.42
C GLU A 55 -4.31 22.40 1.03
N ILE A 56 -4.32 21.13 1.44
CA ILE A 56 -4.02 20.70 2.80
C ILE A 56 -2.53 20.48 2.95
N THR A 57 -1.89 21.21 3.86
CA THR A 57 -0.44 21.08 4.10
C THR A 57 -0.11 20.59 5.50
N SER A 58 -1.01 20.77 6.47
CA SER A 58 -0.81 20.29 7.84
C SER A 58 -1.60 19.01 8.15
N LYS A 59 -1.04 18.19 9.04
CA LYS A 59 -1.72 17.00 9.56
C LYS A 59 -3.05 17.34 10.23
N GLU A 60 -3.10 18.48 10.93
CA GLU A 60 -4.29 18.89 11.68
C GLU A 60 -5.44 19.30 10.75
N GLU A 61 -5.16 20.02 9.66
CA GLU A 61 -6.14 20.32 8.62
C GLU A 61 -6.66 19.04 7.96
N ALA A 62 -5.75 18.11 7.63
CA ALA A 62 -6.13 16.82 7.07
C ALA A 62 -7.10 16.06 7.99
N GLU A 63 -6.83 16.07 9.29
CA GLU A 63 -7.66 15.39 10.29
C GLU A 63 -9.03 16.06 10.45
N LYS A 64 -9.10 17.39 10.52
CA LYS A 64 -10.36 18.14 10.59
C LYS A 64 -11.24 17.91 9.36
N ILE A 65 -10.65 17.97 8.16
CA ILE A 65 -11.36 17.74 6.90
C ILE A 65 -11.82 16.30 6.79
N ALA A 66 -10.96 15.32 7.13
CA ALA A 66 -11.33 13.92 7.15
C ALA A 66 -12.51 13.66 8.10
N TRP A 67 -12.52 14.28 9.28
CA TRP A 67 -13.60 14.14 10.25
C TRP A 67 -14.90 14.78 9.76
N GLY A 68 -14.82 16.00 9.18
CA GLY A 68 -15.96 16.71 8.61
C GLY A 68 -16.59 15.97 7.43
N LEU A 69 -15.77 15.34 6.59
CA LEU A 69 -16.22 14.59 5.42
C LEU A 69 -16.60 13.14 5.72
N LYS A 70 -16.23 12.60 6.90
CA LYS A 70 -16.41 11.19 7.27
C LYS A 70 -17.83 10.70 6.99
N LYS A 71 -18.85 11.43 7.45
CA LYS A 71 -20.26 11.05 7.28
C LYS A 71 -20.68 11.04 5.81
N VAL A 72 -20.25 12.03 5.03
CA VAL A 72 -20.59 12.14 3.61
C VAL A 72 -19.94 11.02 2.81
N VAL A 73 -18.64 10.79 3.04
CA VAL A 73 -17.87 9.75 2.34
C VAL A 73 -18.38 8.38 2.72
N THR A 74 -18.68 8.08 3.99
CA THR A 74 -19.21 6.77 4.40
C THR A 74 -20.59 6.50 3.78
N ASN A 75 -21.48 7.49 3.77
CA ASN A 75 -22.85 7.29 3.29
C ASN A 75 -22.98 7.25 1.77
N ARG A 76 -22.07 7.93 1.04
CA ARG A 76 -22.12 8.05 -0.43
C ARG A 76 -20.94 7.38 -1.13
N LYS A 77 -20.18 6.53 -0.42
CA LYS A 77 -18.93 5.95 -0.94
C LYS A 77 -19.12 5.27 -2.29
N GLU A 78 -20.14 4.42 -2.38
CA GLU A 78 -20.41 3.62 -3.58
C GLU A 78 -20.81 4.52 -4.75
N ASP A 79 -21.61 5.55 -4.51
CA ASP A 79 -22.02 6.48 -5.56
C ASP A 79 -20.85 7.33 -6.04
N LEU A 80 -19.97 7.77 -5.14
CA LEU A 80 -18.75 8.50 -5.49
C LEU A 80 -17.78 7.65 -6.32
N LEU A 81 -17.82 6.33 -6.17
CA LEU A 81 -16.98 5.38 -6.93
C LEU A 81 -17.62 4.93 -8.25
N LYS A 82 -18.94 5.09 -8.42
CA LYS A 82 -19.65 4.73 -9.66
C LYS A 82 -19.40 5.73 -10.79
N LEU A 83 -19.16 7.00 -10.48
CA LEU A 83 -18.82 7.99 -11.50
C LEU A 83 -17.35 7.87 -11.91
N SER A 84 -17.08 7.98 -13.21
CA SER A 84 -15.70 8.07 -13.69
C SER A 84 -15.07 9.41 -13.29
N LEU A 85 -13.74 9.40 -13.14
CA LEU A 85 -12.96 10.61 -12.84
C LEU A 85 -13.14 11.70 -13.92
N GLU A 86 -13.33 11.31 -15.18
CA GLU A 86 -13.54 12.25 -16.30
C GLU A 86 -14.92 12.89 -16.27
N GLU A 87 -15.97 12.14 -15.93
CA GLU A 87 -17.32 12.70 -15.78
C GLU A 87 -17.38 13.74 -14.66
N LEU A 88 -16.72 13.46 -13.53
CA LEU A 88 -16.67 14.39 -12.39
C LEU A 88 -15.91 15.69 -12.71
N LYS A 89 -14.80 15.60 -13.43
CA LYS A 89 -14.03 16.78 -13.87
C LYS A 89 -14.84 17.63 -14.86
N ASN A 90 -15.45 16.98 -15.85
CA ASN A 90 -16.25 17.65 -16.87
C ASN A 90 -17.51 18.33 -16.30
N GLN A 91 -18.13 17.76 -15.27
CA GLN A 91 -19.26 18.40 -14.58
C GLN A 91 -18.84 19.66 -13.84
N LYS A 92 -17.73 19.62 -13.10
CA LYS A 92 -17.21 20.78 -12.36
C LYS A 92 -16.77 21.92 -13.28
N GLU A 93 -16.10 21.64 -14.39
CA GLU A 93 -15.71 22.67 -15.36
C GLU A 93 -16.94 23.37 -15.96
N LYS A 94 -18.01 22.61 -16.26
CA LYS A 94 -19.28 23.17 -16.74
C LYS A 94 -20.01 24.01 -15.69
N GLU A 95 -19.89 23.67 -14.40
CA GLU A 95 -20.45 24.49 -13.31
C GLU A 95 -19.65 25.78 -13.08
N LEU A 96 -18.32 25.73 -13.19
CA LEU A 96 -17.47 26.93 -13.08
C LEU A 96 -17.68 27.91 -14.24
N GLN A 97 -17.91 27.41 -15.46
CA GLN A 97 -18.15 28.23 -16.66
C GLN A 97 -19.56 28.86 -16.70
N LYS A 98 -20.47 28.43 -15.83
CA LYS A 98 -21.85 28.96 -15.72
C LYS A 98 -22.01 30.04 -14.64
N ARG A 99 -20.95 30.35 -13.89
CA ARG A 99 -20.90 31.45 -12.91
C ARG A 99 -20.15 32.63 -13.50
#